data_AF-A0A2P5EQH9-F1
#
_entry.id   AF-A0A2P5EQH9-F1
#
_cell.length_a   1.000
_cell.length_b   1.000
_cell.length_c   1.000
_cell.angle_alpha   90.00
_cell.angle_beta   90.00
_cell.angle_gamma   90.00
#
_symmetry.space_group_name_H-M   'P 1'
#
loop_
_entity.id
_entity.type
_entity.pdbx_description
1 polymer ?
#
loop_
_entity_poly.entity_id
_entity_poly.type
_entity_poly.pdbx_seq_one_letter_code
_entity_poly.pdbx_strand_id
1 'polypeptide(L)'
;MGLSYRTFGFKCPPALAFCRMTHMDSKPRSLNNPFSRSPPREARLSEAGEEGSIITLREWQGWGTTSPVPTIVTRIAEDLKDLEKDMDAQMSFGGNGGKLQGHFKIQEDKKHRATYQALGDSEQKLQFFSARQIACRLLGSRGYLCQKCWLPYEDCMCSRIAPCKLWHGIRFWLYMHPKDFLRQNNTGKLLWQLFGVETASLCLFGISEHEGIMWNAFKLAGKDKVWCLYPNKNAVVESVQEAFDQGSSADLEFTEAMKNGDETLNFVLIDGTWSNSAAMFRRLKDQAKLVWGEEDIRCISLATGASAMHKLRPQPSWDRTCTAAAAIGLLYELQLLPKFSSFGLDKQAEAIEDALVVLLDALTTRRLRMGRSITRKVRHTSDIC
;
A
#
# COMPACT_ATOMS: atom_id res chain seq x y z
N MET A 1 -68.71 11.00 1.75
CA MET A 1 -69.34 10.22 2.84
C MET A 1 -68.31 9.17 3.25
N GLY A 2 -67.51 9.34 4.31
CA GLY A 2 -67.85 9.18 5.74
C GLY A 2 -68.02 7.68 6.05
N LEU A 3 -67.29 6.98 6.91
CA LEU A 3 -66.93 7.19 8.33
C LEU A 3 -65.73 6.28 8.70
N SER A 4 -64.70 6.77 9.41
CA SER A 4 -64.51 6.76 10.88
C SER A 4 -63.70 5.56 11.38
N TYR A 5 -62.54 5.80 12.02
CA TYR A 5 -62.22 5.19 13.32
C TYR A 5 -61.29 6.11 14.13
N ARG A 6 -61.49 6.01 15.45
CA ARG A 6 -61.19 6.99 16.51
C ARG A 6 -59.72 7.09 16.92
N THR A 7 -59.43 8.27 17.43
CA THR A 7 -58.30 8.75 18.24
C THR A 7 -58.09 8.00 19.55
N PHE A 8 -56.81 7.89 19.97
CA PHE A 8 -56.39 8.13 21.36
C PHE A 8 -55.05 8.87 21.35
N GLY A 9 -55.02 10.03 22.01
CA GLY A 9 -53.83 10.84 22.17
C GLY A 9 -53.22 10.69 23.57
N PHE A 10 -51.93 10.98 23.66
CA PHE A 10 -51.30 11.43 24.91
C PHE A 10 -50.53 12.72 24.62
N LYS A 11 -50.74 13.71 25.49
CA LYS A 11 -50.29 15.11 25.40
C LYS A 11 -49.15 15.39 26.38
N CYS A 12 -48.19 16.18 25.88
CA CYS A 12 -47.40 17.26 26.51
C CYS A 12 -46.28 16.92 27.55
N PRO A 13 -45.26 17.80 27.75
CA PRO A 13 -45.24 19.25 27.44
C PRO A 13 -43.98 19.83 26.73
N PRO A 14 -44.04 21.10 26.26
CA PRO A 14 -42.93 21.86 25.67
C PRO A 14 -42.34 22.92 26.62
N ALA A 15 -41.03 23.17 26.50
CA ALA A 15 -40.27 24.29 27.10
C ALA A 15 -38.86 24.26 26.46
N LEU A 16 -38.18 25.32 26.02
CA LEU A 16 -38.32 26.76 26.21
C LEU A 16 -37.62 27.51 25.07
N ALA A 17 -38.23 28.64 24.74
CA ALA A 17 -37.82 29.84 24.00
C ALA A 17 -36.34 30.06 23.62
N PHE A 18 -36.20 30.46 22.34
CA PHE A 18 -35.17 31.34 21.81
C PHE A 18 -34.97 32.62 22.65
N CYS A 19 -33.72 33.01 22.87
CA CYS A 19 -33.37 34.39 23.23
C CYS A 19 -32.25 34.90 22.31
N ARG A 20 -32.58 35.90 21.48
CA ARG A 20 -31.67 36.71 20.68
C ARG A 20 -31.21 37.91 21.52
N MET A 21 -29.90 38.10 21.69
CA MET A 21 -29.22 39.39 21.93
C MET A 21 -27.72 39.14 21.74
N THR A 22 -26.84 40.01 21.26
CA THR A 22 -26.84 41.28 20.53
C THR A 22 -25.40 41.45 20.06
N HIS A 23 -25.22 42.05 18.90
CA HIS A 23 -23.91 42.39 18.34
C HIS A 23 -23.21 43.43 19.22
N MET A 24 -21.92 43.25 19.52
CA MET A 24 -21.02 44.30 19.99
C MET A 24 -19.59 43.94 19.60
N ASP A 25 -19.03 44.76 18.70
CA ASP A 25 -17.69 44.69 18.19
C ASP A 25 -16.63 44.91 19.29
N SER A 26 -15.59 44.10 19.29
CA SER A 26 -14.28 44.48 19.79
C SER A 26 -13.17 43.60 19.18
N LYS A 27 -12.34 44.18 18.31
CA LYS A 27 -10.99 43.68 18.00
C LYS A 27 -10.13 43.85 19.26
N PRO A 28 -9.19 42.95 19.61
CA PRO A 28 -7.94 42.87 18.84
C PRO A 28 -7.14 41.54 18.87
N ARG A 29 -6.05 41.54 18.09
CA ARG A 29 -4.84 40.69 18.14
C ARG A 29 -4.84 39.31 17.45
N SER A 30 -3.97 39.27 16.43
CA SER A 30 -3.28 38.10 15.87
C SER A 30 -3.18 36.91 16.84
N LEU A 31 -4.07 35.92 16.67
CA LEU A 31 -3.97 34.62 17.31
C LEU A 31 -3.30 33.65 16.34
N ASN A 32 -2.08 33.24 16.72
CA ASN A 32 -1.38 32.10 16.17
C ASN A 32 -2.31 30.90 16.05
N ASN A 33 -2.35 30.29 14.88
CA ASN A 33 -3.08 29.06 14.59
C ASN A 33 -2.49 27.90 15.44
N PRO A 34 -3.23 27.29 16.40
CA PRO A 34 -2.68 26.22 17.24
C PRO A 34 -2.63 24.84 16.53
N PHE A 35 -3.20 24.73 15.33
CA PHE A 35 -3.37 23.46 14.63
C PHE A 35 -2.24 23.14 13.64
N SER A 36 -0.99 23.23 14.07
CA SER A 36 0.11 22.60 13.33
C SER A 36 1.40 22.53 14.15
N ARG A 37 1.44 21.67 15.17
CA ARG A 37 2.71 21.25 15.78
C ARG A 37 2.67 19.76 16.07
N SER A 38 3.04 18.96 15.07
CA SER A 38 3.85 17.79 15.41
C SER A 38 5.22 18.37 15.78
N PRO A 39 5.85 17.97 16.90
CA PRO A 39 7.22 18.37 17.14
C PRO A 39 8.08 17.96 15.92
N PRO A 40 9.13 18.72 15.57
CA PRO A 40 10.16 18.23 14.67
C PRO A 40 10.55 16.83 15.14
N ARG A 41 10.59 15.87 14.21
CA ARG A 41 11.00 14.50 14.52
C ARG A 41 12.47 14.57 14.89
N GLU A 42 12.78 14.67 16.17
CA GLU A 42 14.13 14.51 16.68
C GLU A 42 14.55 13.08 16.34
N ALA A 43 15.38 12.97 15.29
CA ALA A 43 16.15 11.78 15.06
C ALA A 43 16.98 11.57 16.33
N ARG A 44 16.87 10.39 16.95
CA ARG A 44 17.85 10.01 17.97
C ARG A 44 19.22 10.18 17.34
N LEU A 45 20.06 11.00 17.98
CA LEU A 45 21.49 11.12 17.66
C LEU A 45 22.07 9.71 17.73
N SER A 46 22.08 9.04 16.58
CA SER A 46 22.96 7.91 16.37
C SER A 46 24.27 8.58 16.00
N GLU A 47 25.34 8.22 16.71
CA GLU A 47 26.71 8.42 16.27
C GLU A 47 26.90 7.66 14.95
N ALA A 48 26.30 8.16 13.87
CA ALA A 48 26.55 7.69 12.53
C ALA A 48 27.67 8.58 12.02
N GLY A 49 28.89 8.07 12.08
CA GLY A 49 29.98 8.56 11.26
C GLY A 49 29.62 8.50 9.77
N GLU A 50 30.61 8.69 8.91
CA GLU A 50 30.50 8.81 7.44
C GLU A 50 29.64 7.73 6.72
N GLU A 51 29.25 6.64 7.39
CA GLU A 51 28.34 5.58 6.93
C GLU A 51 26.86 5.97 6.78
N GLY A 52 26.44 7.16 7.23
CA GLY A 52 25.04 7.60 7.16
C GLY A 52 24.48 7.84 5.74
N SER A 53 25.30 7.77 4.69
CA SER A 53 24.90 8.02 3.30
C SER A 53 24.51 6.75 2.53
N ILE A 54 25.17 5.63 2.79
CA ILE A 54 25.04 4.41 1.99
C ILE A 54 23.81 3.63 2.44
N ILE A 55 22.92 3.28 1.50
CA ILE A 55 21.86 2.30 1.76
C ILE A 55 22.51 0.93 1.66
N THR A 56 22.82 0.34 2.81
CA THR A 56 23.43 -1.01 2.82
C THR A 56 22.44 -2.05 2.30
N LEU A 57 22.93 -3.13 1.70
CA LEU A 57 22.09 -4.24 1.25
C LEU A 57 21.24 -4.81 2.40
N ARG A 58 21.83 -4.92 3.59
CA ARG A 58 21.13 -5.40 4.80
C ARG A 58 19.99 -4.47 5.20
N GLU A 59 20.21 -3.16 5.15
CA GLU A 59 19.16 -2.19 5.42
C GLU A 59 18.03 -2.33 4.40
N TRP A 60 18.38 -2.36 3.11
CA TRP A 60 17.43 -2.46 2.01
C TRP A 60 16.55 -3.71 2.11
N GLN A 61 17.16 -4.88 2.25
CA GLN A 61 16.45 -6.15 2.36
C GLN A 61 15.61 -6.22 3.63
N GLY A 62 16.04 -5.54 4.69
CA GLY A 62 15.26 -5.39 5.93
C GLY A 62 13.88 -4.78 5.71
N TRP A 63 13.68 -3.98 4.66
CA TRP A 63 12.40 -3.33 4.34
C TRP A 63 11.38 -4.24 3.65
N GLY A 64 11.67 -5.54 3.48
CA GLY A 64 10.72 -6.53 2.95
C GLY A 64 10.99 -6.93 1.49
N THR A 65 12.26 -7.02 1.10
CA THR A 65 12.66 -7.47 -0.24
C THR A 65 13.94 -8.30 -0.18
N THR A 66 14.17 -9.10 -1.21
CA THR A 66 15.42 -9.88 -1.39
C THR A 66 16.27 -9.35 -2.54
N SER A 67 15.79 -8.33 -3.24
CA SER A 67 16.50 -7.71 -4.35
C SER A 67 17.80 -7.01 -3.90
N PRO A 68 18.75 -6.79 -4.83
CA PRO A 68 19.81 -5.81 -4.62
C PRO A 68 19.23 -4.40 -4.49
N VAL A 69 20.01 -3.49 -3.90
CA VAL A 69 19.63 -2.07 -3.81
C VAL A 69 19.60 -1.48 -5.23
N PRO A 70 18.48 -0.87 -5.69
CA PRO A 70 18.43 -0.28 -7.03
C PRO A 70 19.47 0.82 -7.20
N THR A 71 20.16 0.83 -8.34
CA THR A 71 21.30 1.73 -8.59
C THR A 71 20.85 3.19 -8.56
N ILE A 72 19.71 3.47 -9.19
CA ILE A 72 19.15 4.83 -9.25
C ILE A 72 18.67 5.32 -7.88
N VAL A 73 18.20 4.42 -6.99
CA VAL A 73 17.81 4.78 -5.62
C VAL A 73 19.05 5.16 -4.80
N THR A 74 20.13 4.39 -4.94
CA THR A 74 21.42 4.67 -4.29
C THR A 74 21.95 6.03 -4.70
N ARG A 75 22.03 6.31 -6.02
CA ARG A 75 22.48 7.61 -6.53
C ARG A 75 21.64 8.78 -6.00
N ILE A 76 20.31 8.66 -6.00
CA ILE A 76 19.46 9.75 -5.50
C ILE A 76 19.62 9.92 -3.97
N ALA A 77 19.83 8.85 -3.22
CA ALA A 77 20.09 8.95 -1.79
C ALA A 77 21.43 9.65 -1.50
N GLU A 78 22.47 9.35 -2.28
CA GLU A 78 23.77 10.04 -2.23
C GLU A 78 23.63 11.52 -2.57
N ASP A 79 22.96 11.86 -3.68
CA ASP A 79 22.67 13.25 -4.09
C ASP A 79 21.96 14.06 -2.99
N LEU A 80 21.01 13.44 -2.27
CA LEU A 80 20.30 14.08 -1.16
C LEU A 80 21.22 14.29 0.05
N LYS A 81 22.20 13.40 0.25
CA LYS A 81 23.17 13.49 1.34
C LYS A 81 24.27 14.49 1.06
N ASP A 82 24.68 14.63 -0.19
CA ASP A 82 25.60 15.70 -0.58
C ASP A 82 24.94 17.07 -0.41
N LEU A 83 23.62 17.17 -0.62
CA LEU A 83 22.87 18.39 -0.29
C LEU A 83 22.92 18.75 1.21
N GLU A 84 22.92 17.76 2.13
CA GLU A 84 23.13 18.02 3.57
C GLU A 84 24.51 18.62 3.85
N LYS A 85 25.54 18.10 3.19
CA LYS A 85 26.93 18.59 3.33
C LYS A 85 27.06 20.01 2.78
N ASP A 86 26.50 20.26 1.60
CA ASP A 86 26.53 21.58 0.94
C ASP A 86 25.83 22.66 1.76
N MET A 87 24.78 22.27 2.50
CA MET A 87 24.01 23.18 3.34
C MET A 87 24.49 23.27 4.79
N ASP A 88 25.48 22.46 5.18
CA ASP A 88 25.93 22.29 6.56
C ASP A 88 24.76 22.13 7.56
N ALA A 89 23.77 21.31 7.17
CA ALA A 89 22.54 21.12 7.93
C ALA A 89 21.95 19.73 7.71
N GLN A 90 21.24 19.22 8.72
CA GLN A 90 20.55 17.93 8.62
C GLN A 90 19.18 18.09 7.94
N MET A 91 18.84 17.22 6.99
CA MET A 91 17.50 17.17 6.42
C MET A 91 16.48 16.77 7.48
N SER A 92 15.33 17.41 7.42
CA SER A 92 14.16 17.00 8.21
C SER A 92 13.06 16.47 7.31
N PHE A 93 12.42 15.40 7.77
CA PHE A 93 11.32 14.74 7.08
C PHE A 93 10.04 14.82 7.91
N GLY A 94 8.92 15.13 7.26
CA GLY A 94 7.67 15.41 7.94
C GLY A 94 6.41 15.31 7.06
N GLY A 95 5.27 15.60 7.67
CA GLY A 95 3.97 15.60 7.00
C GLY A 95 3.47 14.22 6.52
N ASN A 96 2.36 14.23 5.78
CA ASN A 96 1.82 13.01 5.16
C ASN A 96 2.78 12.48 4.09
N GLY A 97 3.34 11.30 4.34
CA GLY A 97 4.23 10.59 3.41
C GLY A 97 5.73 10.71 3.71
N GLY A 98 6.15 11.43 4.76
CA GLY A 98 7.56 11.58 5.11
C GLY A 98 8.33 12.40 4.08
N LYS A 99 7.78 13.56 3.70
CA LYS A 99 8.38 14.44 2.70
C LYS A 99 9.48 15.29 3.32
N LEU A 100 10.48 15.68 2.53
CA LEU A 100 11.43 16.72 2.89
C LEU A 100 10.72 18.00 3.35
N GLN A 101 11.30 18.67 4.34
CA GLN A 101 10.77 19.90 4.92
C GLN A 101 11.75 21.06 4.74
N GLY A 102 11.26 22.28 5.00
CA GLY A 102 12.09 23.48 5.04
C GLY A 102 12.81 23.81 3.73
N HIS A 103 14.01 24.38 3.85
CA HIS A 103 14.83 24.84 2.73
C HIS A 103 15.28 23.69 1.80
N PHE A 104 15.64 22.54 2.38
CA PHE A 104 15.95 21.31 1.65
C PHE A 104 14.85 20.94 0.65
N LYS A 105 13.58 20.99 1.08
CA LYS A 105 12.44 20.72 0.19
C LYS A 105 12.44 21.66 -1.02
N ILE A 106 12.70 22.95 -0.83
CA ILE A 106 12.62 23.95 -1.89
C ILE A 106 13.73 23.72 -2.93
N GLN A 107 14.96 23.56 -2.45
CA GLN A 107 16.12 23.34 -3.31
C GLN A 107 16.01 22.01 -4.07
N GLU A 108 15.69 20.93 -3.36
CA GLU A 108 15.55 19.62 -3.96
C GLU A 108 14.36 19.57 -4.94
N ASP A 109 13.23 20.20 -4.63
CA ASP A 109 12.12 20.29 -5.59
C ASP A 109 12.51 21.11 -6.84
N LYS A 110 13.39 22.11 -6.71
CA LYS A 110 13.93 22.88 -7.85
C LYS A 110 14.87 22.02 -8.69
N LYS A 111 15.85 21.34 -8.06
CA LYS A 111 16.77 20.39 -8.71
C LYS A 111 15.99 19.31 -9.44
N HIS A 112 15.06 18.65 -8.75
CA HIS A 112 14.19 17.61 -9.31
C HIS A 112 13.41 18.10 -10.53
N ARG A 113 12.79 19.29 -10.49
CA ARG A 113 12.06 19.81 -11.66
C ARG A 113 12.99 20.03 -12.86
N ALA A 114 14.19 20.57 -12.63
CA ALA A 114 15.17 20.78 -13.68
C ALA A 114 15.65 19.44 -14.28
N THR A 115 16.03 18.47 -13.44
CA THR A 115 16.42 17.13 -13.88
C THR A 115 15.28 16.46 -14.64
N TYR A 116 14.06 16.48 -14.10
CA TYR A 116 12.89 15.88 -14.75
C TYR A 116 12.58 16.50 -16.11
N GLN A 117 12.77 17.82 -16.28
CA GLN A 117 12.61 18.51 -17.56
C GLN A 117 13.70 18.17 -18.57
N ALA A 118 14.94 17.94 -18.09
CA ALA A 118 16.08 17.58 -18.93
C ALA A 118 16.00 16.12 -19.45
N LEU A 119 15.28 15.23 -18.76
CA LEU A 119 15.03 13.87 -19.24
C LEU A 119 14.17 13.92 -20.51
N GLY A 120 14.66 13.31 -21.59
CA GLY A 120 13.96 13.28 -22.88
C GLY A 120 12.94 12.15 -22.98
N ASP A 121 13.17 11.06 -22.27
CA ASP A 121 12.41 9.82 -22.38
C ASP A 121 11.42 9.61 -21.22
N SER A 122 10.27 9.02 -21.51
CA SER A 122 9.18 8.80 -20.54
C SER A 122 9.52 7.72 -19.52
N GLU A 123 10.29 6.70 -19.90
CA GLU A 123 10.76 5.64 -19.02
C GLU A 123 11.79 6.17 -18.03
N GLN A 124 12.75 6.97 -18.49
CA GLN A 124 13.71 7.66 -17.62
C GLN A 124 13.00 8.56 -16.59
N LYS A 125 11.97 9.29 -17.01
CA LYS A 125 11.16 10.14 -16.11
C LYS A 125 10.45 9.31 -15.03
N LEU A 126 9.86 8.17 -15.42
CA LEU A 126 9.20 7.27 -14.49
C LEU A 126 10.20 6.70 -13.47
N GLN A 127 11.36 6.23 -13.94
CA GLN A 127 12.40 5.68 -13.06
C GLN A 127 12.93 6.72 -12.08
N PHE A 128 13.25 7.91 -12.57
CA PHE A 128 13.73 9.00 -11.73
C PHE A 128 12.69 9.41 -10.68
N PHE A 129 11.42 9.56 -11.08
CA PHE A 129 10.34 9.87 -10.15
C PHE A 129 10.21 8.81 -9.06
N SER A 130 10.18 7.53 -9.45
CA SER A 130 9.97 6.40 -8.55
C SER A 130 11.12 6.27 -7.57
N ALA A 131 12.35 6.32 -8.06
CA ALA A 131 13.57 6.25 -7.28
C ALA A 131 13.66 7.39 -6.26
N ARG A 132 13.30 8.62 -6.64
CA ARG A 132 13.26 9.74 -5.69
C ARG A 132 12.25 9.54 -4.58
N GLN A 133 11.05 9.06 -4.90
CA GLN A 133 10.04 8.78 -3.87
C GLN A 133 10.56 7.73 -2.88
N ILE A 134 11.24 6.69 -3.36
CA ILE A 134 11.82 5.63 -2.52
C ILE A 134 12.97 6.18 -1.66
N ALA A 135 13.94 6.87 -2.25
CA ALA A 135 15.09 7.44 -1.55
C ALA A 135 14.66 8.39 -0.40
N CYS A 136 13.77 9.36 -0.68
CA CYS A 136 13.23 10.24 0.35
C CYS A 136 12.56 9.47 1.50
N ARG A 137 11.88 8.37 1.19
CA ARG A 137 11.20 7.55 2.20
C ARG A 137 12.16 6.74 3.05
N LEU A 138 13.19 6.14 2.46
CA LEU A 138 14.24 5.43 3.18
C LEU A 138 14.92 6.38 4.17
N LEU A 139 15.44 7.50 3.67
CA LEU A 139 16.14 8.50 4.47
C LEU A 139 15.25 9.06 5.59
N GLY A 140 13.98 9.37 5.28
CA GLY A 140 13.03 9.89 6.26
C GLY A 140 12.47 8.86 7.26
N SER A 141 12.80 7.57 7.10
CA SER A 141 12.34 6.47 7.97
C SER A 141 13.44 5.86 8.83
N ARG A 142 14.71 6.13 8.52
CA ARG A 142 15.88 5.65 9.27
C ARG A 142 15.80 6.02 10.76
N GLY A 143 16.18 5.07 11.61
CA GLY A 143 16.21 5.22 13.06
C GLY A 143 14.83 5.37 13.74
N TYR A 144 13.74 5.27 12.98
CA TYR A 144 12.39 5.54 13.50
C TYR A 144 11.37 4.42 13.22
N LEU A 145 11.34 3.89 11.99
CA LEU A 145 10.41 2.81 11.64
C LEU A 145 11.05 1.44 11.88
N CYS A 146 10.25 0.51 12.39
CA CYS A 146 10.53 -0.91 12.31
C CYS A 146 10.59 -1.34 10.84
N GLN A 147 11.67 -1.99 10.43
CA GLN A 147 11.87 -2.41 9.03
C GLN A 147 10.87 -3.48 8.57
N LYS A 148 10.33 -4.27 9.50
CA LYS A 148 9.33 -5.32 9.21
C LYS A 148 7.92 -4.77 9.02
N CYS A 149 7.37 -4.06 10.02
CA CYS A 149 5.98 -3.58 9.98
C CYS A 149 5.83 -2.13 9.48
N TRP A 150 6.92 -1.41 9.26
CA TRP A 150 6.93 0.01 8.86
C TRP A 150 6.19 0.94 9.83
N LEU A 151 5.91 0.49 11.05
CA LEU A 151 5.39 1.32 12.12
C LEU A 151 6.56 1.87 12.95
N PRO A 152 6.39 3.02 13.62
CA PRO A 152 7.34 3.55 14.57
C PRO A 152 7.69 2.47 15.61
N TYR A 153 8.92 2.42 16.10
CA TYR A 153 9.34 1.39 17.07
C TYR A 153 8.41 1.30 18.29
N GLU A 154 7.93 2.45 18.77
CA GLU A 154 6.94 2.58 19.85
C GLU A 154 5.55 1.96 19.55
N ASP A 155 5.18 1.80 18.28
CA ASP A 155 3.93 1.17 17.83
C ASP A 155 4.20 -0.15 17.08
N CYS A 156 5.39 -0.74 17.25
CA CYS A 156 5.76 -1.94 16.54
C CYS A 156 4.77 -3.07 16.86
N MET A 157 4.24 -3.72 15.81
CA MET A 157 3.25 -4.79 15.94
C MET A 157 3.83 -6.18 15.68
N CYS A 158 5.12 -6.30 15.38
CA CYS A 158 5.70 -7.54 14.84
C CYS A 158 5.58 -8.74 15.80
N SER A 159 5.62 -8.52 17.11
CA SER A 159 5.46 -9.60 18.10
C SER A 159 4.05 -10.20 18.15
N ARG A 160 3.06 -9.51 17.58
CA ARG A 160 1.65 -9.93 17.53
C ARG A 160 1.28 -10.60 16.22
N ILE A 161 2.20 -10.66 15.26
CA ILE A 161 1.98 -11.30 13.96
C ILE A 161 2.69 -12.65 13.99
N ALA A 162 1.92 -13.73 13.96
CA ALA A 162 2.45 -15.09 13.84
C ALA A 162 2.76 -15.38 12.37
N PRO A 163 4.01 -15.77 12.01
CA PRO A 163 4.32 -16.22 10.66
C PRO A 163 3.46 -17.43 10.28
N CYS A 164 3.06 -17.49 9.02
CA CYS A 164 2.29 -18.60 8.44
C CYS A 164 2.97 -19.06 7.17
N LYS A 165 2.99 -20.35 6.87
CA LYS A 165 3.51 -20.85 5.59
C LYS A 165 2.37 -20.86 4.57
N LEU A 166 2.52 -20.10 3.49
CA LEU A 166 1.63 -20.24 2.34
C LEU A 166 1.90 -21.57 1.63
N TRP A 167 0.90 -22.14 0.98
CA TRP A 167 1.12 -23.24 0.06
C TRP A 167 2.16 -22.84 -1.01
N HIS A 168 3.19 -23.67 -1.20
CA HIS A 168 4.33 -23.36 -2.06
C HIS A 168 3.98 -23.23 -3.55
N GLY A 169 2.80 -23.70 -3.96
CA GLY A 169 2.28 -23.51 -5.30
C GLY A 169 1.82 -22.08 -5.59
N ILE A 170 1.79 -21.18 -4.61
CA ILE A 170 1.38 -19.78 -4.79
C ILE A 170 2.55 -18.84 -4.49
N ARG A 171 2.73 -17.85 -5.36
CA ARG A 171 3.58 -16.69 -5.13
C ARG A 171 2.81 -15.40 -5.36
N PHE A 172 2.88 -14.49 -4.38
CA PHE A 172 2.36 -13.14 -4.48
C PHE A 172 3.45 -12.17 -4.94
N TRP A 173 3.11 -11.36 -5.93
CA TRP A 173 3.91 -10.22 -6.39
C TRP A 173 3.19 -8.94 -6.02
N LEU A 174 3.72 -8.24 -5.01
CA LEU A 174 3.20 -6.94 -4.61
C LEU A 174 3.81 -5.87 -5.50
N TYR A 175 3.11 -5.58 -6.59
CA TYR A 175 3.50 -4.54 -7.53
C TYR A 175 3.09 -3.19 -6.96
N MET A 176 4.01 -2.58 -6.22
CA MET A 176 3.74 -1.48 -5.31
C MET A 176 4.09 -0.13 -5.92
N HIS A 177 3.18 0.83 -5.78
CA HIS A 177 3.45 2.21 -6.16
C HIS A 177 4.48 2.84 -5.21
N PRO A 178 5.49 3.59 -5.69
CA PRO A 178 6.57 4.11 -4.84
C PRO A 178 6.10 5.13 -3.78
N LYS A 179 4.94 5.76 -3.97
CA LYS A 179 4.29 6.59 -2.93
C LYS A 179 3.70 5.77 -1.78
N ASP A 180 3.49 4.48 -1.94
CA ASP A 180 2.91 3.59 -0.93
C ASP A 180 3.97 2.74 -0.20
N PHE A 181 5.20 2.69 -0.73
CA PHE A 181 6.37 2.17 -0.03
C PHE A 181 6.56 2.87 1.34
N LEU A 182 6.88 2.09 2.37
CA LEU A 182 7.02 2.53 3.77
C LEU A 182 5.81 3.28 4.35
N ARG A 183 4.62 3.19 3.74
CA ARG A 183 3.42 3.73 4.37
C ARG A 183 2.96 2.84 5.51
N GLN A 184 2.76 3.45 6.67
CA GLN A 184 2.31 2.79 7.90
C GLN A 184 1.00 2.02 7.73
N ASN A 185 0.10 2.48 6.87
CA ASN A 185 -1.20 1.84 6.61
C ASN A 185 -1.25 1.03 5.31
N ASN A 186 -0.11 0.81 4.64
CA ASN A 186 -0.04 -0.11 3.52
C ASN A 186 -0.36 -1.52 4.05
N THR A 187 -1.31 -2.22 3.45
CA THR A 187 -1.73 -3.55 3.88
C THR A 187 -1.02 -4.67 3.13
N GLY A 188 -0.48 -4.39 1.94
CA GLY A 188 0.28 -5.37 1.15
C GLY A 188 1.45 -5.94 1.96
N LYS A 189 2.11 -5.10 2.77
CA LYS A 189 3.21 -5.55 3.65
C LYS A 189 2.89 -6.72 4.56
N LEU A 190 1.62 -6.91 4.93
CA LEU A 190 1.21 -8.04 5.77
C LEU A 190 1.52 -9.39 5.11
N LEU A 191 1.46 -9.47 3.77
CA LEU A 191 1.68 -10.72 3.06
C LEU A 191 3.11 -11.23 3.26
N TRP A 192 4.14 -10.39 3.11
CA TRP A 192 5.52 -10.85 3.38
C TRP A 192 5.86 -10.90 4.87
N GLN A 193 5.14 -10.16 5.72
CA GLN A 193 5.28 -10.32 7.17
C GLN A 193 4.78 -11.68 7.66
N LEU A 194 3.73 -12.22 7.02
CA LEU A 194 3.17 -13.53 7.33
C LEU A 194 3.91 -14.66 6.62
N PHE A 195 4.01 -14.58 5.29
CA PHE A 195 4.46 -15.68 4.43
C PHE A 195 5.96 -15.64 4.11
N GLY A 196 6.63 -14.53 4.40
CA GLY A 196 8.02 -14.30 4.02
C GLY A 196 8.19 -13.63 2.66
N VAL A 197 9.35 -13.02 2.46
CA VAL A 197 9.68 -12.17 1.30
C VAL A 197 9.86 -12.96 -0.02
N GLU A 198 10.15 -14.25 0.06
CA GLU A 198 10.24 -15.12 -1.12
C GLU A 198 8.85 -15.44 -1.68
N THR A 199 7.89 -15.71 -0.80
CA THR A 199 6.51 -16.05 -1.16
C THR A 199 5.69 -14.82 -1.51
N ALA A 200 5.91 -13.69 -0.83
CA ALA A 200 5.29 -12.41 -1.13
C ALA A 200 6.37 -11.39 -1.48
N SER A 201 6.72 -11.32 -2.76
CA SER A 201 7.85 -10.52 -3.25
C SER A 201 7.44 -9.10 -3.61
N LEU A 202 8.21 -8.13 -3.12
CA LEU A 202 8.02 -6.70 -3.43
C LEU A 202 8.59 -6.34 -4.80
N CYS A 203 7.74 -5.83 -5.68
CA CYS A 203 8.14 -5.21 -6.95
C CYS A 203 7.76 -3.72 -6.94
N LEU A 204 8.72 -2.81 -7.01
CA LEU A 204 8.44 -1.37 -6.96
C LEU A 204 8.20 -0.84 -8.39
N PHE A 205 7.02 -0.27 -8.61
CA PHE A 205 6.62 0.33 -9.89
C PHE A 205 7.61 1.41 -10.32
N GLY A 206 8.09 1.30 -11.56
CA GLY A 206 9.08 2.22 -12.13
C GLY A 206 10.50 1.99 -11.62
N ILE A 207 10.82 0.85 -11.02
CA ILE A 207 12.20 0.43 -10.73
C ILE A 207 12.53 -0.76 -11.61
N SER A 208 13.38 -0.54 -12.62
CA SER A 208 13.67 -1.50 -13.68
C SER A 208 14.31 -2.78 -13.14
N GLU A 209 15.16 -2.71 -12.11
CA GLU A 209 15.75 -3.88 -11.49
C GLU A 209 14.70 -4.77 -10.80
N HIS A 210 13.70 -4.18 -10.14
CA HIS A 210 12.62 -4.91 -9.49
C HIS A 210 11.67 -5.53 -10.51
N GLU A 211 11.26 -4.74 -11.50
CA GLU A 211 10.39 -5.21 -12.57
C GLU A 211 11.08 -6.30 -13.38
N GLY A 212 12.39 -6.20 -13.62
CA GLY A 212 13.19 -7.24 -14.25
C GLY A 212 13.17 -8.55 -13.49
N ILE A 213 13.34 -8.53 -12.16
CA ILE A 213 13.25 -9.75 -11.31
C ILE A 213 11.86 -10.39 -11.44
N MET A 214 10.80 -9.59 -11.33
CA MET A 214 9.42 -10.06 -11.45
C MET A 214 9.13 -10.68 -12.82
N TRP A 215 9.46 -9.97 -13.91
CA TRP A 215 9.25 -10.46 -15.27
C TRP A 215 10.14 -11.65 -15.64
N ASN A 216 11.34 -11.77 -15.03
CA ASN A 216 12.15 -12.98 -15.18
C ASN A 216 11.44 -14.19 -14.55
N ALA A 217 10.84 -14.04 -13.37
CA ALA A 217 10.04 -15.12 -12.79
C ALA A 217 8.81 -15.47 -13.65
N PHE A 218 8.14 -14.49 -14.24
CA PHE A 218 7.00 -14.72 -15.13
C PHE A 218 7.40 -15.43 -16.42
N LYS A 219 8.56 -15.09 -16.99
CA LYS A 219 9.11 -15.78 -18.17
C LYS A 219 9.42 -17.24 -17.90
N LEU A 220 9.97 -17.54 -16.71
CA LEU A 220 10.28 -18.91 -16.30
C LEU A 220 9.01 -19.72 -16.08
N ALA A 221 8.03 -19.20 -15.34
CA ALA A 221 6.78 -19.91 -15.05
C ALA A 221 5.85 -20.09 -16.26
N GLY A 222 5.98 -19.22 -17.27
CA GLY A 222 5.09 -19.19 -18.43
C GLY A 222 3.80 -18.41 -18.18
N LYS A 223 3.23 -17.86 -19.26
CA LYS A 223 2.07 -16.94 -19.19
C LYS A 223 0.83 -17.54 -18.54
N ASP A 224 0.61 -18.85 -18.71
CA ASP A 224 -0.54 -19.57 -18.15
C ASP A 224 -0.48 -19.74 -16.64
N LYS A 225 0.62 -19.29 -16.01
CA LYS A 225 0.86 -19.30 -14.57
C LYS A 225 0.89 -17.90 -13.96
N VAL A 226 0.46 -16.88 -14.69
CA VAL A 226 0.50 -15.48 -14.23
C VAL A 226 -0.88 -14.85 -14.31
N TRP A 227 -1.39 -14.37 -13.17
CA TRP A 227 -2.67 -13.67 -13.07
C TRP A 227 -2.53 -12.33 -12.37
N CYS A 228 -3.16 -11.29 -12.90
CA CYS A 228 -3.27 -10.00 -12.25
C CYS A 228 -4.61 -9.89 -11.50
N LEU A 229 -4.55 -9.59 -10.20
CA LEU A 229 -5.73 -9.30 -9.40
C LEU A 229 -6.13 -7.85 -9.61
N TYR A 230 -7.04 -7.61 -10.56
CA TYR A 230 -7.46 -6.27 -10.92
C TYR A 230 -8.88 -6.25 -11.48
N PRO A 231 -9.80 -5.45 -10.90
CA PRO A 231 -11.18 -5.34 -11.40
C PRO A 231 -11.19 -4.44 -12.63
N ASN A 232 -10.80 -4.98 -13.79
CA ASN A 232 -10.85 -4.25 -15.04
C ASN A 232 -12.23 -4.36 -15.69
N LYS A 233 -13.12 -3.40 -15.44
CA LYS A 233 -14.48 -3.38 -16.05
C LYS A 233 -14.48 -3.35 -17.58
N ASN A 234 -13.33 -3.09 -18.22
CA ASN A 234 -13.20 -2.92 -19.67
C ASN A 234 -12.36 -4.05 -20.35
N ALA A 235 -11.99 -5.11 -19.64
CA ALA A 235 -11.33 -6.29 -20.22
C ALA A 235 -12.16 -7.55 -19.99
N VAL A 236 -11.81 -8.63 -20.69
CA VAL A 236 -12.26 -9.98 -20.33
C VAL A 236 -11.68 -10.26 -18.95
N VAL A 237 -12.53 -10.25 -17.93
CA VAL A 237 -12.12 -10.58 -16.57
C VAL A 237 -12.73 -11.92 -16.21
N GLU A 238 -11.88 -12.82 -15.75
CA GLU A 238 -12.27 -14.14 -15.32
C GLU A 238 -12.55 -14.10 -13.82
N SER A 239 -13.58 -14.81 -13.39
CA SER A 239 -13.69 -15.25 -12.00
C SER A 239 -12.57 -16.26 -11.69
N VAL A 240 -12.28 -16.50 -10.41
CA VAL A 240 -11.32 -17.56 -10.03
C VAL A 240 -11.77 -18.91 -10.58
N GLN A 241 -13.07 -19.18 -10.59
CA GLN A 241 -13.60 -20.41 -11.18
C GLN A 241 -13.29 -20.51 -12.67
N GLU A 242 -13.62 -19.49 -13.48
CA GLU A 242 -13.36 -19.50 -14.93
C GLU A 242 -11.87 -19.63 -15.27
N ALA A 243 -11.00 -18.93 -14.53
CA ALA A 243 -9.54 -18.96 -14.72
C ALA A 243 -8.94 -20.36 -14.50
N PHE A 244 -9.65 -21.22 -13.77
CA PHE A 244 -9.14 -22.50 -13.30
C PHE A 244 -10.00 -23.71 -13.69
N ASP A 245 -11.16 -23.51 -14.32
CA ASP A 245 -12.06 -24.55 -14.84
C ASP A 245 -11.70 -24.99 -16.28
N GLN A 246 -11.06 -24.12 -17.09
CA GLN A 246 -10.77 -24.42 -18.51
C GLN A 246 -9.55 -25.32 -18.75
N GLY A 247 -8.86 -25.78 -17.70
CA GLY A 247 -7.73 -26.69 -17.80
C GLY A 247 -8.16 -28.14 -17.61
N SER A 248 -8.18 -28.90 -18.71
CA SER A 248 -8.24 -30.36 -18.74
C SER A 248 -7.52 -31.00 -17.55
N SER A 249 -8.22 -31.95 -16.91
CA SER A 249 -7.86 -32.77 -15.76
C SER A 249 -6.55 -33.60 -15.88
N ALA A 250 -5.64 -33.31 -16.80
CA ALA A 250 -4.54 -34.21 -17.15
C ALA A 250 -3.11 -33.80 -16.71
N ASP A 251 -2.78 -32.51 -16.52
CA ASP A 251 -1.35 -32.10 -16.47
C ASP A 251 -0.89 -31.33 -15.21
N LEU A 252 -1.67 -31.32 -14.12
CA LEU A 252 -1.23 -30.71 -12.85
C LEU A 252 -1.33 -31.71 -11.70
N GLU A 253 -0.56 -32.80 -11.79
CA GLU A 253 -0.27 -33.65 -10.64
C GLU A 253 0.71 -32.93 -9.70
N PHE A 254 0.19 -32.13 -8.77
CA PHE A 254 1.00 -31.55 -7.70
C PHE A 254 1.45 -32.65 -6.73
N THR A 255 2.66 -33.18 -6.96
CA THR A 255 3.35 -34.06 -6.00
C THR A 255 4.20 -33.22 -5.04
N GLU A 256 4.22 -33.58 -3.74
CA GLU A 256 5.04 -32.91 -2.70
C GLU A 256 6.56 -32.91 -3.01
N ALA A 257 7.00 -33.62 -4.06
CA ALA A 257 8.40 -33.81 -4.42
C ALA A 257 8.93 -32.87 -5.53
N MET A 258 8.12 -32.01 -6.14
CA MET A 258 8.57 -31.16 -7.25
C MET A 258 9.10 -29.80 -6.77
N LYS A 259 10.42 -29.71 -6.64
CA LYS A 259 11.17 -28.50 -6.23
C LYS A 259 11.41 -27.48 -7.35
N ASN A 260 10.82 -27.65 -8.54
CA ASN A 260 11.05 -26.74 -9.66
C ASN A 260 9.98 -25.64 -9.68
N GLY A 261 10.43 -24.38 -9.78
CA GLY A 261 9.57 -23.19 -9.84
C GLY A 261 8.67 -23.09 -11.08
N ASP A 262 8.65 -24.10 -11.94
CA ASP A 262 7.85 -24.18 -13.17
C ASP A 262 6.33 -24.34 -12.89
N GLU A 263 5.94 -24.82 -11.70
CA GLU A 263 4.53 -25.03 -11.36
C GLU A 263 3.90 -23.91 -10.51
N THR A 264 4.71 -22.94 -10.05
CA THR A 264 4.24 -21.90 -9.14
C THR A 264 3.27 -20.93 -9.84
N LEU A 265 2.09 -20.77 -9.26
CA LEU A 265 1.08 -19.79 -9.65
C LEU A 265 1.51 -18.40 -9.16
N ASN A 266 1.69 -17.46 -10.08
CA ASN A 266 2.11 -16.10 -9.80
C ASN A 266 0.91 -15.15 -9.83
N PHE A 267 0.59 -14.56 -8.68
CA PHE A 267 -0.49 -13.58 -8.57
C PHE A 267 0.07 -12.18 -8.36
N VAL A 268 -0.23 -11.27 -9.29
CA VAL A 268 0.18 -9.87 -9.25
C VAL A 268 -0.89 -9.04 -8.58
N LEU A 269 -0.57 -8.47 -7.43
CA LEU A 269 -1.42 -7.55 -6.69
C LEU A 269 -0.93 -6.12 -6.95
N ILE A 270 -1.77 -5.29 -7.55
CA ILE A 270 -1.48 -3.87 -7.76
C ILE A 270 -1.66 -3.13 -6.42
N ASP A 271 -0.54 -2.84 -5.76
CA ASP A 271 -0.50 -2.21 -4.44
C ASP A 271 -0.28 -0.70 -4.57
N GLY A 272 -1.36 0.03 -4.78
CA GLY A 272 -1.35 1.48 -4.90
C GLY A 272 -2.73 2.08 -4.67
N THR A 273 -2.84 3.39 -4.85
CA THR A 273 -4.17 4.01 -4.89
C THR A 273 -4.88 3.65 -6.21
N TRP A 274 -6.20 3.57 -6.18
CA TRP A 274 -7.04 3.39 -7.38
C TRP A 274 -6.77 4.40 -8.50
N SER A 275 -6.32 5.61 -8.17
CA SER A 275 -5.92 6.61 -9.17
C SER A 275 -4.62 6.24 -9.91
N ASN A 276 -3.73 5.50 -9.25
CA ASN A 276 -2.42 5.13 -9.80
C ASN A 276 -2.45 3.73 -10.44
N SER A 277 -3.37 2.87 -9.98
CA SER A 277 -3.46 1.47 -10.41
C SER A 277 -3.64 1.32 -11.93
N ALA A 278 -4.35 2.25 -12.58
CA ALA A 278 -4.55 2.22 -14.04
C ALA A 278 -3.23 2.36 -14.81
N ALA A 279 -2.32 3.24 -14.35
CA ALA A 279 -1.00 3.41 -14.99
C ALA A 279 -0.09 2.20 -14.73
N MET A 280 -0.15 1.65 -13.51
CA MET A 280 0.58 0.44 -13.15
C MET A 280 0.11 -0.76 -13.97
N PHE A 281 -1.20 -0.96 -14.08
CA PHE A 281 -1.80 -2.01 -14.89
C PHE A 281 -1.46 -1.87 -16.38
N ARG A 282 -1.54 -0.65 -16.93
CA ARG A 282 -1.13 -0.39 -18.31
C ARG A 282 0.32 -0.81 -18.56
N ARG A 283 1.24 -0.47 -17.65
CA ARG A 283 2.62 -0.92 -17.76
C ARG A 283 2.77 -2.44 -17.74
N LEU A 284 1.97 -3.16 -16.93
CA LEU A 284 1.96 -4.63 -16.97
C LEU A 284 1.51 -5.15 -18.34
N LYS A 285 0.48 -4.56 -18.94
CA LYS A 285 0.02 -4.90 -20.29
C LYS A 285 1.10 -4.63 -21.35
N ASP A 286 1.73 -3.46 -21.30
CA ASP A 286 2.78 -3.08 -22.25
C ASP A 286 3.96 -4.07 -22.18
N GLN A 287 4.35 -4.49 -20.96
CA GLN A 287 5.39 -5.50 -20.77
C GLN A 287 4.94 -6.91 -21.18
N ALA A 288 3.69 -7.31 -20.90
CA ALA A 288 3.13 -8.58 -21.38
C ALA A 288 3.18 -8.65 -22.92
N LYS A 289 2.86 -7.56 -23.61
CA LYS A 289 2.95 -7.46 -25.07
C LYS A 289 4.37 -7.62 -25.58
N LEU A 290 5.36 -7.05 -24.90
CA LEU A 290 6.76 -7.20 -25.25
C LEU A 290 7.30 -8.61 -25.01
N VAL A 291 6.89 -9.24 -23.91
CA VAL A 291 7.45 -10.54 -23.47
C VAL A 291 6.73 -11.73 -24.11
N TRP A 292 5.41 -11.65 -24.28
CA TRP A 292 4.58 -12.75 -24.76
C TRP A 292 3.91 -12.50 -26.11
N GLY A 293 4.03 -11.29 -26.68
CA GLY A 293 3.38 -10.93 -27.94
C GLY A 293 1.87 -10.70 -27.86
N GLU A 294 1.28 -10.77 -26.66
CA GLU A 294 -0.16 -10.63 -26.42
C GLU A 294 -0.48 -9.31 -25.73
N GLU A 295 -1.60 -8.67 -26.09
CA GLU A 295 -1.95 -7.37 -25.53
C GLU A 295 -2.46 -7.44 -24.09
N ASP A 296 -2.90 -8.61 -23.61
CA ASP A 296 -3.61 -8.75 -22.34
C ASP A 296 -2.97 -9.79 -21.40
N ILE A 297 -2.60 -9.32 -20.20
CA ILE A 297 -2.32 -10.19 -19.05
C ILE A 297 -3.65 -10.71 -18.48
N ARG A 298 -3.75 -12.01 -18.19
CA ARG A 298 -4.96 -12.59 -17.58
C ARG A 298 -5.28 -11.90 -16.26
N CYS A 299 -6.53 -11.51 -16.09
CA CYS A 299 -7.00 -10.79 -14.92
C CYS A 299 -8.08 -11.58 -14.19
N ILE A 300 -7.98 -11.61 -12.86
CA ILE A 300 -9.00 -12.14 -11.98
C ILE A 300 -9.73 -10.97 -11.32
N SER A 301 -11.07 -10.98 -11.39
CA SER A 301 -11.93 -10.12 -10.56
C SER A 301 -12.51 -10.95 -9.45
N LEU A 302 -12.28 -10.51 -8.23
CA LEU A 302 -12.82 -11.15 -7.03
C LEU A 302 -14.14 -10.53 -6.65
N ALA A 303 -15.04 -11.33 -6.09
CA ALA A 303 -16.28 -10.86 -5.48
C ALA A 303 -16.01 -10.35 -4.05
N THR A 304 -15.15 -9.33 -3.89
CA THR A 304 -14.73 -8.88 -2.56
C THR A 304 -15.75 -7.97 -1.89
N GLY A 305 -16.10 -8.28 -0.64
CA GLY A 305 -16.82 -7.38 0.27
C GLY A 305 -15.92 -6.31 0.91
N ALA A 306 -16.46 -5.52 1.85
CA ALA A 306 -15.66 -4.50 2.54
C ALA A 306 -14.57 -5.10 3.44
N SER A 307 -13.34 -4.65 3.24
CA SER A 307 -12.20 -4.92 4.14
C SER A 307 -12.37 -4.31 5.54
N ALA A 308 -11.84 -4.96 6.58
CA ALA A 308 -11.75 -4.39 7.94
C ALA A 308 -11.10 -2.98 7.98
N MET A 309 -10.20 -2.68 7.04
CA MET A 309 -9.53 -1.37 6.92
C MET A 309 -10.46 -0.23 6.53
N HIS A 310 -11.66 -0.53 6.02
CA HIS A 310 -12.70 0.47 5.74
C HIS A 310 -13.07 1.29 7.00
N LYS A 311 -12.88 0.70 8.19
CA LYS A 311 -13.06 1.36 9.50
C LYS A 311 -12.06 2.50 9.75
N LEU A 312 -10.82 2.40 9.24
CA LEU A 312 -9.80 3.45 9.36
C LEU A 312 -9.79 4.43 8.19
N ARG A 313 -10.10 3.94 7.00
CA ARG A 313 -10.14 4.73 5.78
C ARG A 313 -11.30 4.25 4.92
N PRO A 314 -12.43 4.98 4.92
CA PRO A 314 -13.52 4.69 4.00
C PRO A 314 -12.97 4.61 2.58
N GLN A 315 -13.22 3.50 1.90
CA GLN A 315 -12.88 3.36 0.50
C GLN A 315 -13.98 4.03 -0.33
N PRO A 316 -13.68 4.52 -1.53
CA PRO A 316 -14.66 5.22 -2.34
C PRO A 316 -15.87 4.37 -2.75
N SER A 317 -15.75 3.04 -2.67
CA SER A 317 -16.80 2.09 -3.03
C SER A 317 -16.51 0.69 -2.46
N TRP A 318 -17.52 -0.18 -2.48
CA TRP A 318 -17.43 -1.56 -1.96
C TRP A 318 -16.59 -2.49 -2.83
N ASP A 319 -16.50 -2.23 -4.15
CA ASP A 319 -15.63 -2.92 -5.11
C ASP A 319 -14.15 -2.50 -5.00
N ARG A 320 -13.83 -1.60 -4.06
CA ARG A 320 -12.49 -1.06 -3.86
C ARG A 320 -11.86 -1.59 -2.57
N THR A 321 -11.37 -2.81 -2.64
CA THR A 321 -10.73 -3.49 -1.50
C THR A 321 -9.26 -3.08 -1.31
N CYS A 322 -8.68 -3.40 -0.15
CA CYS A 322 -7.24 -3.22 0.08
C CYS A 322 -6.46 -4.45 -0.39
N THR A 323 -5.15 -4.30 -0.62
CA THR A 323 -4.27 -5.35 -1.14
C THR A 323 -4.33 -6.66 -0.33
N ALA A 324 -4.35 -6.57 1.01
CA ALA A 324 -4.47 -7.76 1.85
C ALA A 324 -5.83 -8.45 1.69
N ALA A 325 -6.92 -7.67 1.57
CA ALA A 325 -8.25 -8.22 1.36
C ALA A 325 -8.45 -8.79 -0.05
N ALA A 326 -7.72 -8.30 -1.06
CA ALA A 326 -7.65 -8.96 -2.36
C ALA A 326 -6.96 -10.34 -2.24
N ALA A 327 -5.86 -10.44 -1.50
CA ALA A 327 -5.21 -11.73 -1.24
C ALA A 327 -6.15 -12.70 -0.49
N ILE A 328 -6.84 -12.23 0.55
CA ILE A 328 -7.84 -13.01 1.30
C ILE A 328 -8.93 -13.55 0.37
N GLY A 329 -9.53 -12.67 -0.45
CA GLY A 329 -10.59 -13.06 -1.39
C GLY A 329 -10.11 -14.13 -2.37
N LEU A 330 -8.91 -13.97 -2.93
CA LEU A 330 -8.32 -14.99 -3.80
C LEU A 330 -8.16 -16.33 -3.08
N LEU A 331 -7.58 -16.35 -1.88
CA LEU A 331 -7.31 -17.60 -1.16
C LEU A 331 -8.61 -18.33 -0.80
N TYR A 332 -9.66 -17.60 -0.38
CA TYR A 332 -10.97 -18.19 -0.14
C TYR A 332 -11.61 -18.72 -1.44
N GLU A 333 -11.57 -17.98 -2.54
CA GLU A 333 -12.12 -18.44 -3.82
C GLU A 333 -11.36 -19.66 -4.37
N LEU A 334 -10.02 -19.70 -4.24
CA LEU A 334 -9.21 -20.86 -4.60
C LEU A 334 -9.56 -22.09 -3.76
N GLN A 335 -9.72 -21.93 -2.45
CA GLN A 335 -10.07 -23.02 -1.52
C GLN A 335 -11.35 -23.77 -1.92
N LEU A 336 -12.31 -23.08 -2.56
CA LEU A 336 -13.57 -23.68 -3.01
C LEU A 336 -13.39 -24.62 -4.21
N LEU A 337 -12.27 -24.50 -4.95
CA LEU A 337 -12.00 -25.37 -6.09
C LEU A 337 -11.48 -26.73 -5.60
N PRO A 338 -12.00 -27.87 -6.12
CA PRO A 338 -11.59 -29.21 -5.69
C PRO A 338 -10.08 -29.41 -5.67
N LYS A 339 -9.38 -28.89 -6.67
CA LYS A 339 -7.92 -29.00 -6.83
C LYS A 339 -7.08 -28.28 -5.78
N PHE A 340 -7.64 -27.30 -5.06
CA PHE A 340 -6.92 -26.55 -4.02
C PHE A 340 -7.45 -26.82 -2.61
N SER A 341 -8.60 -27.49 -2.49
CA SER A 341 -9.31 -27.69 -1.23
C SER A 341 -8.50 -28.39 -0.13
N SER A 342 -7.47 -29.17 -0.49
CA SER A 342 -6.60 -29.88 0.45
C SER A 342 -5.46 -29.02 1.02
N PHE A 343 -5.18 -27.83 0.48
CA PHE A 343 -4.02 -27.02 0.84
C PHE A 343 -4.25 -26.06 2.02
N GLY A 344 -5.47 -25.97 2.56
CA GLY A 344 -5.80 -25.14 3.71
C GLY A 344 -5.60 -23.64 3.44
N LEU A 345 -6.02 -23.18 2.26
CA LEU A 345 -5.89 -21.77 1.84
C LEU A 345 -6.83 -20.86 2.65
N ASP A 346 -7.95 -21.40 3.15
CA ASP A 346 -8.82 -20.73 4.14
C ASP A 346 -8.07 -20.28 5.39
N LYS A 347 -7.30 -21.18 6.01
CA LYS A 347 -6.50 -20.85 7.21
C LYS A 347 -5.40 -19.83 6.91
N GLN A 348 -4.85 -19.87 5.70
CA GLN A 348 -3.88 -18.87 5.24
C GLN A 348 -4.54 -17.50 5.03
N ALA A 349 -5.81 -17.48 4.60
CA ALA A 349 -6.63 -16.27 4.49
C ALA A 349 -6.98 -15.70 5.87
N GLU A 350 -7.44 -16.54 6.81
CA GLU A 350 -7.72 -16.18 8.21
C GLU A 350 -6.50 -15.52 8.89
N ALA A 351 -5.30 -16.05 8.65
CA ALA A 351 -4.06 -15.46 9.18
C ALA A 351 -3.81 -14.03 8.66
N ILE A 352 -4.20 -13.72 7.42
CA ILE A 352 -4.13 -12.34 6.87
C ILE A 352 -5.20 -11.45 7.53
N GLU A 353 -6.39 -11.98 7.78
CA GLU A 353 -7.47 -11.25 8.48
C GLU A 353 -7.06 -10.86 9.90
N ASP A 354 -6.48 -11.80 10.66
CA ASP A 354 -5.95 -11.55 12.00
C ASP A 354 -4.84 -10.50 11.98
N ALA A 355 -3.91 -10.59 11.00
CA ALA A 355 -2.86 -9.60 10.82
C ALA A 355 -3.41 -8.21 10.49
N LEU A 356 -4.51 -8.12 9.72
CA LEU A 356 -5.21 -6.87 9.44
C LEU A 356 -5.81 -6.27 10.71
N VAL A 357 -6.38 -7.09 11.60
CA VAL A 357 -6.90 -6.63 12.90
C VAL A 357 -5.77 -6.08 13.76
N VAL A 358 -4.62 -6.76 13.82
CA VAL A 358 -3.44 -6.28 14.54
C VAL A 358 -2.92 -4.95 14.00
N LEU A 359 -2.84 -4.79 12.67
CA LEU A 359 -2.44 -3.53 12.04
C LEU A 359 -3.45 -2.41 12.33
N LEU A 360 -4.74 -2.70 12.22
CA LEU A 360 -5.83 -1.78 12.52
C LEU A 360 -5.72 -1.26 13.97
N ASP A 361 -5.52 -2.17 14.92
CA ASP A 361 -5.36 -1.84 16.34
C ASP A 361 -4.12 -0.98 16.60
N ALA A 362 -2.96 -1.35 16.05
CA ALA A 362 -1.72 -0.58 16.19
C ALA A 362 -1.86 0.85 15.64
N LEU A 363 -2.47 1.00 14.46
CA LEU A 363 -2.73 2.32 13.86
C LEU A 363 -3.75 3.13 14.65
N THR A 364 -4.78 2.50 15.21
CA THR A 364 -5.81 3.15 16.03
C THR A 364 -5.22 3.67 17.33
N THR A 365 -4.47 2.81 18.04
CA THR A 365 -3.76 3.15 19.27
C THR A 365 -2.81 4.31 19.05
N ARG A 366 -2.02 4.28 17.97
CA ARG A 366 -1.15 5.39 17.56
C ARG A 366 -1.93 6.69 17.34
N ARG A 367 -3.06 6.64 16.62
CA ARG A 367 -3.88 7.85 16.36
C ARG A 367 -4.38 8.48 17.65
N LEU A 368 -4.90 7.67 18.58
CA LEU A 368 -5.38 8.11 19.88
C LEU A 368 -4.26 8.76 20.69
N ARG A 369 -3.09 8.12 20.75
CA ARG A 369 -1.88 8.63 21.42
C ARG A 369 -1.41 9.97 20.87
N MET A 370 -1.56 10.17 19.56
CA MET A 370 -1.25 11.44 18.88
C MET A 370 -2.37 12.49 19.01
N GLY A 371 -3.39 12.27 19.85
CA GLY A 371 -4.54 13.18 20.04
C GLY A 371 -5.45 13.31 18.82
N ARG A 372 -5.41 12.35 17.89
CA ARG A 372 -6.21 12.39 16.65
C ARG A 372 -7.48 11.56 16.81
N SER A 373 -8.61 12.12 16.36
CA SER A 373 -9.87 11.39 16.34
C SER A 373 -9.80 10.09 15.52
N ILE A 374 -10.45 9.06 16.06
CA ILE A 374 -10.72 7.77 15.40
C ILE A 374 -11.98 7.85 14.52
N THR A 375 -12.93 8.72 14.86
CA THR A 375 -14.08 9.04 14.01
C THR A 375 -13.70 10.13 13.03
N ARG A 376 -13.77 9.83 11.73
CA ARG A 376 -13.73 10.87 10.71
C ARG A 376 -15.13 11.49 10.70
N LYS A 377 -15.27 12.80 10.97
CA LYS A 377 -16.53 13.50 10.73
C LYS A 377 -16.98 13.14 9.32
N VAL A 378 -18.17 12.56 9.19
CA VAL A 378 -18.83 12.36 7.90
C VAL A 378 -18.73 13.72 7.21
N ARG A 379 -18.05 13.79 6.06
CA ARG A 379 -18.21 14.98 5.22
C ARG A 379 -19.66 14.94 4.82
N HIS A 380 -20.48 15.78 5.46
CA HIS A 380 -21.87 15.93 5.05
C HIS A 380 -21.85 16.25 3.56
N THR A 381 -22.57 15.43 2.79
CA THR A 381 -22.84 15.59 1.37
C THR A 381 -23.75 16.79 1.09
N SER A 382 -23.77 17.81 1.96
CA SER A 382 -24.63 18.98 1.84
C SER A 382 -24.03 20.13 1.03
N ASP A 383 -22.78 20.02 0.56
CA ASP A 383 -22.13 21.08 -0.25
C ASP A 383 -21.76 20.58 -1.65
N ILE A 384 -22.69 19.87 -2.31
CA ILE A 384 -22.73 19.73 -3.77
C ILE A 384 -24.17 19.98 -4.20
N CYS A 385 -24.50 21.25 -4.41
CA CYS A 385 -25.57 21.67 -5.31
C CYS A 385 -24.93 22.05 -6.65
#